data_AF-A0A1Q7CZL3-F1
#
_entry.id   AF-A0A1Q7CZL3-F1
#
_cell.length_a   1.000
_cell.length_b   1.000
_cell.length_c   1.000
_cell.angle_alpha   90.00
_cell.angle_beta   90.00
_cell.angle_gamma   90.00
#
_symmetry.space_group_name_H-M   'P 1'
#
loop_
_entity.id
_entity.type
_entity.pdbx_description
1 polymer ?
#
loop_
_entity_poly.entity_id
_entity_poly.type
_entity_poly.pdbx_seq_one_letter_code
_entity_poly.pdbx_strand_id
1 'polypeptide(L)'
;MTAGYWPHWDIIHDLALIPGTHAGYQMDGFGGIHPFAPTGQPMPPAITSSAYWPNWDIARAIVILGGSTLSTPGGYVLDGYGGYHKFGSAPNPPAFAYWPGRDIARDIAGY
;
A
#
# COMPACT_ATOMS: atom_id res chain seq x y z
N MET A 1 -13.29 13.99 0.88
CA MET A 1 -12.04 13.20 0.93
C MET A 1 -11.34 13.43 -0.40
N THR A 2 -10.08 13.85 -0.40
CA THR A 2 -9.24 13.84 -1.61
C THR A 2 -8.52 12.51 -1.63
N ALA A 3 -8.87 11.67 -2.60
CA ALA A 3 -8.29 10.38 -2.87
C ALA A 3 -7.78 10.37 -4.31
N GLY A 4 -6.90 9.43 -4.65
CA GLY A 4 -6.49 9.26 -6.04
C GLY A 4 -7.71 8.90 -6.92
N TYR A 5 -7.80 9.51 -8.09
CA TYR A 5 -8.89 9.27 -9.05
C TYR A 5 -8.29 9.07 -10.44
N TRP A 6 -8.53 7.89 -11.02
CA TRP A 6 -8.12 7.54 -12.38
C TRP A 6 -9.38 7.30 -13.22
N PRO A 7 -9.84 8.32 -13.98
CA PRO A 7 -11.00 8.16 -14.84
C PRO A 7 -10.80 6.98 -15.80
N HIS A 8 -11.80 6.10 -15.88
CA HIS A 8 -11.84 4.93 -16.78
C HIS A 8 -10.92 3.76 -16.44
N TRP A 9 -10.29 3.75 -15.25
CA TRP A 9 -9.49 2.63 -14.78
C TRP A 9 -10.12 1.97 -13.55
N ASP A 10 -10.32 0.66 -13.62
CA ASP A 10 -10.54 -0.19 -12.44
C ASP A 10 -9.18 -0.72 -11.99
N ILE A 11 -8.52 0.01 -11.11
CA ILE A 11 -7.10 -0.23 -10.79
C ILE A 11 -6.74 0.00 -9.32
N ILE A 12 -7.65 0.53 -8.50
CA ILE A 12 -7.40 0.63 -7.06
C ILE A 12 -7.76 -0.72 -6.45
N HIS A 13 -6.74 -1.41 -5.94
CA HIS A 13 -6.95 -2.75 -5.36
C HIS A 13 -7.16 -2.71 -3.87
N ASP A 14 -6.56 -1.76 -3.15
CA ASP A 14 -6.62 -1.77 -1.70
C ASP A 14 -6.34 -0.39 -1.06
N LEU A 15 -6.72 -0.26 0.22
CA LEU A 15 -6.41 0.88 1.06
C LEU A 15 -6.07 0.46 2.49
N ALA A 16 -5.18 1.22 3.12
CA ALA A 16 -4.81 1.01 4.52
C ALA A 16 -4.88 2.32 5.31
N LEU A 17 -5.44 2.25 6.52
CA LEU A 17 -5.50 3.37 7.45
C LEU A 17 -4.26 3.41 8.34
N ILE A 18 -3.83 4.62 8.69
CA ILE A 18 -2.79 4.82 9.69
C ILE A 18 -3.43 4.69 11.09
N PRO A 19 -2.86 3.88 12.00
CA PRO A 19 -3.41 3.64 13.34
C PRO A 19 -3.80 4.92 14.07
N GLY A 20 -4.99 4.91 14.68
CA GLY A 20 -5.53 6.06 15.43
C GLY A 20 -6.02 7.22 14.55
N THR A 21 -6.04 7.06 13.23
CA THR A 21 -6.52 8.08 12.29
C THR A 21 -7.53 7.51 11.30
N HIS A 22 -8.17 8.41 10.56
CA HIS A 22 -8.97 8.07 9.38
C HIS A 22 -8.25 8.44 8.08
N ALA A 23 -6.97 8.81 8.18
CA ALA A 23 -6.10 9.08 7.04
C ALA A 23 -5.30 7.81 6.71
N GLY A 24 -4.78 7.74 5.49
CA GLY A 24 -4.11 6.54 5.04
C GLY A 24 -3.63 6.63 3.61
N TYR A 25 -3.52 5.45 2.99
CA TYR A 25 -3.05 5.30 1.63
C TYR A 25 -3.96 4.38 0.85
N GLN A 26 -4.22 4.74 -0.40
CA GLN A 26 -4.77 3.85 -1.41
C GLN A 26 -3.64 3.35 -2.30
N MET A 27 -3.77 2.13 -2.80
CA MET A 27 -2.79 1.51 -3.68
C MET A 27 -3.44 1.15 -5.02
N ASP A 28 -2.80 1.55 -6.11
CA ASP A 28 -3.16 1.10 -7.46
C ASP A 28 -2.48 -0.25 -7.83
N GLY A 29 -2.95 -0.90 -8.89
CA GLY A 29 -2.45 -2.20 -9.33
C GLY A 29 -1.03 -2.21 -9.87
N PHE A 30 -0.44 -1.04 -10.13
CA PHE A 30 0.97 -0.93 -10.47
C PHE A 30 1.84 -0.76 -9.23
N GLY A 31 1.25 -0.69 -8.03
CA GLY A 31 1.94 -0.49 -6.76
C GLY A 31 2.13 0.98 -6.39
N GLY A 32 1.51 1.91 -7.11
CA GLY A 32 1.50 3.33 -6.74
C GLY A 32 0.71 3.53 -5.45
N ILE A 33 1.30 4.28 -4.50
CA ILE A 33 0.73 4.52 -3.17
C ILE A 33 0.35 6.00 -3.04
N HIS A 34 -0.94 6.24 -2.78
CA HIS A 34 -1.54 7.57 -2.86
C HIS A 34 -2.16 7.95 -1.51
N PRO A 35 -1.68 9.01 -0.84
CA PRO A 35 -2.21 9.41 0.45
C PRO A 35 -3.64 9.94 0.32
N PHE A 36 -4.46 9.68 1.34
CA PHE A 36 -5.76 10.30 1.51
C PHE A 36 -5.97 10.72 2.96
N ALA A 37 -6.82 11.73 3.15
CA ALA A 37 -7.28 12.15 4.46
C ALA A 37 -8.73 12.68 4.38
N PRO A 38 -9.52 12.51 5.45
CA PRO A 38 -10.79 13.21 5.59
C PRO A 38 -10.56 14.69 5.89
N THR A 39 -11.59 15.49 5.66
CA THR A 39 -11.58 16.91 6.00
C THR A 39 -11.25 17.10 7.48
N GLY A 40 -10.29 17.98 7.78
CA GLY A 40 -9.87 18.29 9.15
C GLY A 40 -8.74 17.40 9.71
N GLN A 41 -8.26 16.40 8.96
CA GLN A 41 -7.04 15.65 9.28
C GLN A 41 -5.90 16.05 8.33
N PRO A 42 -4.64 16.15 8.81
CA PRO A 42 -3.50 16.35 7.92
C PRO A 42 -3.36 15.21 6.91
N MET A 43 -2.99 15.54 5.68
CA MET A 43 -2.62 14.54 4.66
C MET A 43 -1.34 13.83 5.10
N PRO A 44 -1.28 12.48 5.08
CA PRO A 44 -0.03 11.76 5.31
C PRO A 44 1.05 12.14 4.28
N PRO A 45 2.35 11.97 4.61
CA PRO A 45 3.43 12.19 3.64
C PRO A 45 3.26 11.33 2.39
N ALA A 46 3.60 11.84 1.21
CA ALA A 46 3.66 11.02 0.00
C ALA A 46 4.73 9.93 0.14
N ILE A 47 4.41 8.70 -0.28
CA ILE A 47 5.36 7.59 -0.31
C ILE A 47 6.03 7.55 -1.68
N THR A 48 7.30 7.94 -1.74
CA THR A 48 8.07 8.01 -3.00
C THR A 48 8.98 6.82 -3.23
N SER A 49 9.15 5.96 -2.22
CA SER A 49 9.96 4.75 -2.28
C SER A 49 9.13 3.54 -1.85
N SER A 50 8.69 2.78 -2.85
CA SER A 50 7.98 1.51 -2.76
C SER A 50 8.29 0.72 -4.03
N ALA A 51 7.89 -0.56 -4.07
CA ALA A 51 7.86 -1.29 -5.32
C ALA A 51 6.80 -0.72 -6.27
N TYR A 52 7.14 -0.69 -7.56
CA TYR A 52 6.28 -0.21 -8.63
C TYR A 52 6.55 -1.03 -9.89
N TRP A 53 5.49 -1.46 -10.57
CA TRP A 53 5.55 -2.28 -11.77
C TRP A 53 4.87 -1.56 -12.94
N PRO A 54 5.65 -0.83 -13.75
CA PRO A 54 5.09 -0.06 -14.85
C PRO A 54 4.30 -0.95 -15.81
N ASN A 55 3.03 -0.60 -16.04
CA ASN A 55 2.11 -1.29 -16.96
C ASN A 55 1.80 -2.75 -16.59
N TRP A 56 2.03 -3.16 -15.34
CA TRP A 56 1.73 -4.51 -14.90
C TRP A 56 0.88 -4.46 -13.64
N ASP A 57 -0.40 -4.77 -13.82
CA ASP A 57 -1.34 -4.93 -12.73
C ASP A 57 -1.02 -6.20 -11.92
N ILE A 58 -0.20 -6.03 -10.89
CA ILE A 58 0.30 -7.12 -10.05
C ILE A 58 0.38 -6.77 -8.56
N ALA A 59 0.26 -5.50 -8.18
CA ALA A 59 0.08 -5.16 -6.77
C ALA A 59 -1.30 -5.64 -6.32
N ARG A 60 -1.41 -6.21 -5.12
CA ARG A 60 -2.64 -6.86 -4.64
C ARG A 60 -3.17 -6.25 -3.35
N ALA A 61 -2.31 -5.97 -2.40
CA ALA A 61 -2.71 -5.41 -1.11
C ALA A 61 -1.64 -4.49 -0.51
N ILE A 62 -2.08 -3.58 0.35
CA ILE A 62 -1.25 -2.65 1.11
C ILE A 62 -1.59 -2.77 2.60
N VAL A 63 -0.57 -2.78 3.44
CA VAL A 63 -0.76 -2.76 4.90
C VAL A 63 0.08 -1.66 5.54
N ILE A 64 -0.49 -1.00 6.55
CA ILE A 64 0.23 -0.09 7.45
C ILE A 64 0.51 -0.81 8.77
N LEU A 65 1.75 -0.76 9.25
CA LEU A 65 2.17 -1.43 10.48
C LEU A 65 1.69 -0.70 11.73
N GLY A 66 1.42 -1.44 12.81
CA GLY A 66 0.86 -0.89 14.05
C GLY A 66 1.71 0.21 14.73
N GLY A 67 3.03 0.21 14.52
CA GLY A 67 3.93 1.26 15.02
C GLY A 67 3.91 2.57 14.20
N SER A 68 3.13 2.63 13.12
CA SER A 68 3.04 3.79 12.25
C SER A 68 2.31 4.95 12.92
N THR A 69 2.77 6.16 12.60
CA THR A 69 2.09 7.40 12.97
C THR A 69 1.76 8.21 11.72
N LEU A 70 0.91 9.23 11.86
CA LEU A 70 0.54 10.09 10.73
C LEU A 70 1.76 10.75 10.05
N SER A 71 2.78 11.12 10.83
CA SER A 71 4.01 11.74 10.34
C SER A 71 5.06 10.74 9.86
N THR A 72 4.97 9.48 10.29
CA THR A 72 6.02 8.48 10.04
C THR A 72 5.42 7.11 9.71
N PRO A 73 4.63 7.02 8.63
CA PRO A 73 3.99 5.78 8.25
C PRO A 73 4.99 4.77 7.68
N GLY A 74 4.72 3.49 7.90
CA GLY A 74 5.51 2.38 7.37
C GLY A 74 4.63 1.17 7.12
N GLY A 75 4.91 0.46 6.04
CA GLY A 75 4.08 -0.66 5.62
C GLY A 75 4.71 -1.56 4.57
N TYR A 76 3.89 -2.47 4.06
CA TYR A 76 4.24 -3.39 2.98
C TYR A 76 3.20 -3.34 1.86
N VAL A 77 3.67 -3.47 0.62
CA VAL A 77 2.87 -3.83 -0.55
C VAL A 77 3.08 -5.31 -0.84
N LEU A 78 1.99 -6.03 -1.08
CA LEU A 78 1.99 -7.41 -1.56
C LEU A 78 1.84 -7.43 -3.08
N ASP A 79 2.74 -8.12 -3.78
CA ASP A 79 2.55 -8.47 -5.19
C ASP A 79 1.80 -9.81 -5.36
N GLY A 80 1.23 -10.04 -6.54
CA GLY A 80 0.46 -11.23 -6.87
C GLY A 80 1.23 -12.54 -6.81
N TYR A 81 2.56 -12.50 -6.88
CA TYR A 81 3.41 -13.67 -6.72
C TYR A 81 3.75 -13.96 -5.25
N GLY A 82 3.28 -13.12 -4.32
CA GLY A 82 3.48 -13.29 -2.87
C GLY A 82 4.67 -12.50 -2.32
N GLY A 83 5.30 -11.64 -3.11
CA GLY A 83 6.42 -10.81 -2.65
C GLY A 83 5.98 -9.65 -1.76
N TYR A 84 6.73 -9.41 -0.67
CA TYR A 84 6.47 -8.34 0.27
C TYR A 84 7.46 -7.21 0.01
N HIS A 85 6.96 -6.00 -0.22
CA HIS A 85 7.76 -4.83 -0.60
C HIS A 85 7.54 -3.72 0.42
N LYS A 86 8.60 -3.39 1.17
CA LYS A 86 8.51 -2.37 2.22
C LYS A 86 8.40 -0.96 1.64
N PHE A 87 7.73 -0.09 2.39
CA PHE A 87 7.76 1.35 2.18
C PHE A 87 7.80 2.10 3.52
N GLY A 88 8.17 3.38 3.47
CA GLY A 88 8.20 4.25 4.64
C GLY A 88 9.13 3.73 5.75
N SER A 89 8.67 3.79 7.00
CA SER A 89 9.42 3.38 8.19
C SER A 89 9.45 1.86 8.44
N ALA A 90 8.87 1.05 7.56
CA ALA A 90 8.80 -0.39 7.77
C ALA A 90 10.20 -1.04 7.81
N PRO A 91 10.43 -2.01 8.72
CA PRO A 91 11.62 -2.84 8.69
C PRO A 91 11.60 -3.75 7.44
N ASN A 92 12.70 -4.44 7.18
CA ASN A 92 12.69 -5.49 6.16
C ASN A 92 11.58 -6.50 6.46
N PRO A 93 10.83 -6.94 5.43
CA PRO A 93 9.76 -7.89 5.63
C PRO A 93 10.32 -9.22 6.18
N PRO A 94 9.53 -9.95 6.96
CA PRO A 94 9.88 -11.32 7.34
C PRO A 94 9.99 -12.21 6.08
N ALA A 95 10.49 -13.43 6.26
CA ALA A 95 10.45 -14.41 5.18
C ALA A 95 9.01 -14.64 4.71
N PHE A 96 8.81 -14.64 3.40
CA PHE A 96 7.50 -14.81 2.75
C PHE A 96 7.54 -15.98 1.76
N ALA A 97 6.37 -16.57 1.53
CA ALA A 97 6.19 -17.52 0.45
C ALA A 97 6.10 -16.78 -0.89
N TYR A 98 6.71 -17.35 -1.93
CA TYR A 98 6.74 -16.75 -3.26
C TYR A 98 6.45 -17.81 -4.31
N TRP A 99 5.56 -17.49 -5.25
CA TRP A 99 5.12 -18.37 -6.32
C TRP A 99 5.41 -17.73 -7.68
N PRO A 100 6.62 -17.96 -8.23
CA PRO A 100 7.03 -17.35 -9.49
C PRO A 100 6.03 -17.63 -10.62
N GLY A 101 5.56 -16.59 -11.30
CA GLY A 101 4.64 -16.72 -12.44
C GLY A 101 3.19 -17.05 -12.07
N ARG A 102 2.84 -17.03 -10.78
CA ARG A 102 1.51 -17.36 -10.29
C ARG A 102 0.93 -16.16 -9.57
N ASP A 103 0.09 -15.41 -10.26
CA ASP A 103 -0.67 -14.30 -9.70
C ASP A 103 -1.86 -14.83 -8.87
N ILE A 104 -1.55 -15.19 -7.62
CA ILE A 104 -2.47 -15.90 -6.73
C ILE A 104 -2.53 -15.32 -5.32
N ALA A 105 -1.55 -14.49 -4.91
CA ALA A 105 -1.62 -13.76 -3.66
C ALA A 105 -2.74 -12.71 -3.74
N ARG A 106 -3.45 -12.47 -2.63
CA ARG A 106 -4.67 -11.66 -2.63
C ARG A 106 -4.67 -10.57 -1.57
N ASP A 107 -4.19 -10.89 -0.38
CA ASP A 107 -4.29 -10.00 0.76
C ASP A 107 -3.14 -10.24 1.75
N ILE A 108 -2.83 -9.20 2.52
CA ILE A 108 -1.87 -9.20 3.63
C ILE A 108 -2.49 -8.47 4.82
N ALA A 109 -2.51 -9.13 5.97
CA ALA A 109 -2.90 -8.50 7.22
C ALA A 109 -1.68 -8.08 8.04
N GLY A 110 -1.76 -6.90 8.62
CA GLY A 110 -0.77 -6.41 9.58
C GLY A 110 -0.98 -7.05 10.94
N TYR A 111 0.07 -7.06 11.76
CA TYR A 111 0.05 -7.40 13.17
C TYR A 111 0.49 -6.22 14.04
#